data_AF-A0A6I9PU53-F1
#
_entry.id   AF-A0A6I9PU53-F1
#
_cell.length_a   1.000
_cell.length_b   1.000
_cell.length_c   1.000
_cell.angle_alpha   90.00
_cell.angle_beta   90.00
_cell.angle_gamma   90.00
#
_symmetry.space_group_name_H-M   'P 1'
#
loop_
_entity.id
_entity.type
_entity.pdbx_description
1 polymer ?
#
loop_
_entity_poly.entity_id
_entity_poly.type
_entity_poly.pdbx_seq_one_letter_code
_entity_poly.pdbx_strand_id
1 'polypeptide(L)'
;MGLHSTQKKHFPLRGIDGVVQLFDSELHKPEPDLALLSLVLGFVEHFLAVNRVVPINVPGVRFEPLEADCPNSCFPTVELGMISALYERFTAQIRGAVDLSQYRRTGSGSSRELVKKVSDVIWNSLSRSYFKDRAHIQSLFSLITGTKLDSSGVAFAVVAACQVLGLKDVHLALSEDHAWVIFSKNGEETAEVTWHGKGNEDRRGQTVTAGVSEKKLLWLLYDRGDLDRYPMAMGTLADLEDQEPIPDKESPLQIHLKAVGSAQKFYNNEHIYPYMYLAGFHYRHRDVREALKCWSEAAQVMQDSDSGDRKLT
;
A
#
# COMPACT_ATOMS: atom_id res chain seq x y z
N MET A 1 -3.14 3.10 -28.74
CA MET A 1 -3.28 3.18 -27.28
C MET A 1 -2.45 2.07 -26.68
N GLY A 2 -1.84 2.31 -25.53
CA GLY A 2 -0.75 1.49 -25.01
C GLY A 2 0.40 2.41 -24.63
N LEU A 3 1.52 1.84 -24.22
CA LEU A 3 2.68 2.60 -23.75
C LEU A 3 3.08 3.71 -24.73
N HIS A 4 3.34 4.90 -24.19
CA HIS A 4 3.81 6.05 -24.94
C HIS A 4 5.20 5.77 -25.55
N SER A 5 5.52 6.43 -26.66
CA SER A 5 6.84 6.29 -27.29
C SER A 5 7.99 6.66 -26.34
N THR A 6 7.78 7.61 -25.43
CA THR A 6 8.74 7.99 -24.38
C THR A 6 8.95 6.89 -23.35
N GLN A 7 7.90 6.16 -22.96
CA GLN A 7 7.99 4.98 -22.07
C GLN A 7 8.74 3.84 -22.73
N LYS A 8 8.40 3.54 -23.99
CA LYS A 8 8.98 2.42 -24.75
C LYS A 8 10.49 2.54 -24.94
N LYS A 9 11.04 3.77 -24.97
CA LYS A 9 12.47 4.04 -25.14
C LYS A 9 13.35 3.57 -23.99
N HIS A 10 12.79 3.39 -22.79
CA HIS A 10 13.53 2.88 -21.63
C HIS A 10 13.83 1.38 -21.74
N PHE A 11 13.07 0.65 -22.56
CA PHE A 11 13.21 -0.79 -22.66
C PHE A 11 14.27 -1.20 -23.70
N PRO A 12 14.98 -2.32 -23.48
CA PRO A 12 14.86 -3.24 -22.35
C PRO A 12 15.45 -2.67 -21.05
N LEU A 13 14.80 -2.92 -19.90
CA LEU A 13 15.35 -2.51 -18.61
C LEU A 13 16.39 -3.53 -18.15
N ARG A 14 17.57 -3.04 -17.86
CA ARG A 14 18.74 -3.82 -17.44
C ARG A 14 19.25 -3.29 -16.11
N GLY A 15 19.45 -4.19 -15.16
CA GLY A 15 19.86 -3.85 -13.80
C GLY A 15 18.84 -2.97 -13.05
N ILE A 16 19.22 -2.60 -11.83
CA ILE A 16 18.42 -1.73 -10.96
C ILE A 16 18.34 -0.31 -11.55
N ASP A 17 19.44 0.20 -12.11
CA ASP A 17 19.50 1.56 -12.67
C ASP A 17 18.50 1.76 -13.81
N GLY A 18 18.30 0.76 -14.68
CA GLY A 18 17.30 0.83 -15.73
C GLY A 18 15.88 0.96 -15.19
N VAL A 19 15.56 0.27 -14.09
CA VAL A 19 14.26 0.41 -13.41
C VAL A 19 14.14 1.81 -12.78
N VAL A 20 15.17 2.28 -12.08
CA VAL A 20 15.18 3.62 -11.46
C VAL A 20 14.98 4.72 -12.51
N GLN A 21 15.63 4.63 -13.67
CA GLN A 21 15.47 5.60 -14.77
C GLN A 21 14.04 5.64 -15.32
N LEU A 22 13.38 4.48 -15.45
CA LEU A 22 11.97 4.43 -15.85
C LEU A 22 11.08 5.10 -14.80
N PHE A 23 11.29 4.80 -13.51
CA PHE A 23 10.53 5.38 -12.41
C PHE A 23 10.70 6.90 -12.34
N ASP A 24 11.95 7.39 -12.40
CA ASP A 24 12.25 8.81 -12.41
C ASP A 24 11.55 9.51 -13.59
N SER A 25 11.62 8.92 -14.79
CA SER A 25 10.95 9.45 -15.97
C SER A 25 9.42 9.47 -15.86
N GLU A 26 8.79 8.53 -15.15
CA GLU A 26 7.34 8.54 -14.89
C GLU A 26 6.97 9.57 -13.83
N LEU A 27 7.75 9.69 -12.75
CA LEU A 27 7.49 10.62 -11.65
C LEU A 27 7.57 12.10 -12.07
N HIS A 28 8.29 12.42 -13.14
CA HIS A 28 8.30 13.76 -13.75
C HIS A 28 7.03 14.09 -14.55
N LYS A 29 6.15 13.11 -14.79
CA LYS A 29 4.87 13.33 -15.48
C LYS A 29 3.81 13.77 -14.48
N PRO A 30 2.83 14.58 -14.91
CA PRO A 30 1.71 14.94 -14.05
C PRO A 30 0.86 13.74 -13.64
N GLU A 31 0.91 12.64 -14.40
CA GLU A 31 0.17 11.42 -14.14
C GLU A 31 1.08 10.22 -14.48
N PRO A 32 1.82 9.69 -13.49
CA PRO A 32 2.69 8.52 -13.68
C PRO A 32 1.86 7.27 -13.95
N ASP A 33 2.29 6.42 -14.87
CA ASP A 33 1.54 5.21 -15.25
C ASP A 33 1.70 4.10 -14.19
N LEU A 34 0.69 3.99 -13.30
CA LEU A 34 0.69 3.03 -12.20
C LEU A 34 0.70 1.59 -12.70
N ALA A 35 0.04 1.33 -13.84
CA ALA A 35 -0.05 -0.01 -14.39
C ALA A 35 1.29 -0.49 -14.93
N LEU A 36 1.99 0.37 -15.67
CA LEU A 36 3.35 0.10 -16.17
C LEU A 36 4.31 -0.17 -15.01
N LEU A 37 4.37 0.73 -14.03
CA LEU A 37 5.31 0.64 -12.91
C LEU A 37 5.08 -0.62 -12.06
N SER A 38 3.82 -0.96 -11.77
CA SER A 38 3.46 -2.16 -11.00
C SER A 38 3.79 -3.46 -11.75
N LEU A 39 3.57 -3.49 -13.07
CA LEU A 39 3.94 -4.65 -13.91
C LEU A 39 5.45 -4.86 -13.94
N VAL A 40 6.24 -3.80 -14.07
CA VAL A 40 7.71 -3.87 -14.04
C VAL A 40 8.21 -4.37 -12.69
N LEU A 41 7.75 -3.78 -11.58
CA LEU A 41 8.16 -4.22 -10.23
C LEU A 41 7.79 -5.68 -9.98
N GLY A 42 6.56 -6.06 -10.29
CA GLY A 42 6.10 -7.43 -10.09
C GLY A 42 6.85 -8.44 -10.95
N PHE A 43 7.23 -8.08 -12.18
CA PHE A 43 8.07 -8.92 -13.03
C PHE A 43 9.47 -9.13 -12.42
N VAL A 44 10.13 -8.05 -12.00
CA VAL A 44 11.47 -8.12 -11.39
C VAL A 44 11.43 -8.91 -10.08
N GLU A 45 10.46 -8.61 -9.20
CA GLU A 45 10.25 -9.33 -7.94
C GLU A 45 9.99 -10.82 -8.16
N HIS A 46 9.22 -11.18 -9.18
CA HIS A 46 8.94 -12.58 -9.48
C HIS A 46 10.22 -13.38 -9.68
N PHE A 47 11.15 -12.88 -10.49
CA PHE A 47 12.38 -13.60 -10.81
C PHE A 47 13.48 -13.43 -9.74
N LEU A 48 13.40 -12.42 -8.88
CA LEU A 48 14.38 -12.21 -7.80
C LEU A 48 13.98 -12.85 -6.47
N ALA A 49 12.67 -13.00 -6.20
CA ALA A 49 12.16 -13.47 -4.90
C ALA A 49 11.25 -14.70 -5.00
N VAL A 50 10.40 -14.81 -6.03
CA VAL A 50 9.40 -15.89 -6.12
C VAL A 50 9.97 -17.15 -6.77
N ASN A 51 10.59 -17.01 -7.94
CA ASN A 51 11.19 -18.10 -8.69
C ASN A 51 12.53 -17.64 -9.28
N ARG A 52 13.59 -17.92 -8.53
CA ARG A 52 14.97 -17.54 -8.87
C ARG A 52 15.64 -18.49 -9.87
N VAL A 53 14.94 -19.55 -10.29
CA VAL A 53 15.47 -20.48 -11.28
C VAL A 53 15.38 -19.84 -12.66
N VAL A 54 16.53 -19.62 -13.29
CA VAL A 54 16.59 -19.08 -14.66
C VAL A 54 15.94 -20.08 -15.62
N PRO A 55 14.82 -19.72 -16.26
CA PRO A 55 14.13 -20.60 -17.18
C PRO A 55 14.95 -20.80 -18.46
N ILE A 56 15.45 -22.02 -18.66
CA ILE A 56 16.19 -22.40 -19.88
C ILE A 56 15.28 -22.61 -21.11
N ASN A 57 13.97 -22.79 -20.89
CA ASN A 57 13.01 -23.19 -21.92
C ASN A 57 11.96 -22.13 -22.25
N VAL A 58 12.14 -20.89 -21.77
CA VAL A 58 11.17 -19.80 -22.00
C VAL A 58 11.80 -18.76 -22.92
N PRO A 59 11.46 -18.77 -24.23
CA PRO A 59 11.97 -17.79 -25.17
C PRO A 59 11.57 -16.37 -24.75
N GLY A 60 12.51 -15.43 -24.84
CA GLY A 60 12.28 -14.01 -24.55
C GLY A 60 12.44 -13.60 -23.09
N VAL A 61 12.72 -14.53 -22.17
CA VAL A 61 13.21 -14.18 -20.82
C VAL A 61 14.74 -14.25 -20.85
N ARG A 62 15.39 -13.12 -20.58
CA ARG A 62 16.86 -13.01 -20.55
C ARG A 62 17.31 -12.57 -19.17
N PHE A 63 18.47 -13.07 -18.76
CA PHE A 63 19.11 -12.70 -17.51
C PHE A 63 20.48 -12.15 -17.83
N GLU A 64 20.78 -10.98 -17.29
CA GLU A 64 22.09 -10.36 -17.43
C GLU A 64 22.85 -10.47 -16.10
N PRO A 65 24.14 -10.86 -16.12
CA PRO A 65 24.94 -10.87 -14.91
C PRO A 65 25.09 -9.45 -14.37
N LEU A 66 24.84 -9.25 -13.08
CA LEU A 66 25.06 -7.97 -12.40
C LEU A 66 26.55 -7.70 -12.16
N GLU A 67 27.32 -8.77 -12.00
CA GLU A 67 28.78 -8.75 -11.87
C GLU A 67 29.38 -9.82 -12.78
N ALA A 68 30.46 -9.50 -13.48
CA ALA A 68 31.06 -10.38 -14.49
C ALA A 68 31.50 -11.75 -13.95
N ASP A 69 31.85 -11.84 -12.65
CA ASP A 69 32.43 -13.04 -12.03
C ASP A 69 31.48 -13.76 -11.06
N CYS A 70 30.23 -13.30 -10.92
CA CYS A 70 29.25 -13.88 -9.99
C CYS A 70 28.05 -14.49 -10.74
N PRO A 71 28.11 -15.77 -11.16
CA PRO A 71 27.03 -16.42 -11.91
C PRO A 71 25.69 -16.52 -11.15
N ASN A 72 25.72 -16.35 -9.82
CA ASN A 72 24.53 -16.37 -8.96
C ASN A 72 23.85 -14.98 -8.83
N SER A 73 24.46 -13.92 -9.35
CA SER A 73 23.94 -12.55 -9.29
C SER A 73 23.50 -12.12 -10.69
N CYS A 74 22.25 -12.41 -11.04
CA CYS A 74 21.68 -12.09 -12.34
C CYS A 74 20.41 -11.27 -12.20
N PHE A 75 20.21 -10.33 -13.12
CA PHE A 75 19.04 -9.48 -13.19
C PHE A 75 18.13 -9.93 -14.34
N PRO A 76 16.80 -10.07 -14.09
CA PRO A 76 15.85 -10.40 -15.14
C PRO A 76 15.68 -9.19 -16.07
N THR A 77 16.16 -9.30 -17.31
CA THR A 77 15.99 -8.24 -18.32
C THR A 77 14.51 -8.06 -18.60
N VAL A 78 14.01 -6.85 -18.41
CA VAL A 78 12.61 -6.53 -18.65
C VAL A 78 12.44 -6.15 -20.12
N GLU A 79 11.96 -7.09 -20.93
CA GLU A 79 11.78 -6.90 -22.37
C GLU A 79 10.47 -6.16 -22.69
N LEU A 80 10.53 -5.23 -23.65
CA LEU A 80 9.37 -4.39 -24.02
C LEU A 80 8.16 -5.22 -24.44
N GLY A 81 8.37 -6.28 -25.22
CA GLY A 81 7.30 -7.11 -25.76
C GLY A 81 6.47 -7.78 -24.65
N MET A 82 7.14 -8.27 -23.60
CA MET A 82 6.50 -8.93 -22.47
C MET A 82 5.68 -7.94 -21.64
N ILE A 83 6.27 -6.81 -21.26
CA ILE A 83 5.55 -5.78 -20.49
C ILE A 83 4.41 -5.16 -21.29
N SER A 84 4.61 -4.92 -22.59
CA SER A 84 3.55 -4.40 -23.46
C SER A 84 2.37 -5.38 -23.54
N ALA A 85 2.62 -6.68 -23.67
CA ALA A 85 1.56 -7.68 -23.70
C ALA A 85 0.79 -7.76 -22.38
N LEU A 86 1.48 -7.71 -21.23
CA LEU A 86 0.84 -7.70 -19.91
C LEU A 86 0.02 -6.42 -19.70
N TYR A 87 0.55 -5.28 -20.11
CA TYR A 87 -0.12 -3.98 -20.04
C TYR A 87 -1.38 -3.94 -20.92
N GLU A 88 -1.27 -4.40 -22.17
CA GLU A 88 -2.40 -4.50 -23.09
C GLU A 88 -3.48 -5.45 -22.56
N ARG A 89 -3.08 -6.58 -21.95
CA ARG A 89 -4.02 -7.51 -21.32
C ARG A 89 -4.79 -6.85 -20.17
N PHE A 90 -4.11 -6.15 -19.26
CA PHE A 90 -4.76 -5.42 -18.17
C PHE A 90 -5.69 -4.33 -18.71
N THR A 91 -5.21 -3.46 -19.59
CA THR A 91 -6.00 -2.35 -20.10
C THR A 91 -7.20 -2.79 -20.94
N ALA A 92 -7.07 -3.84 -21.75
CA ALA A 92 -8.17 -4.42 -22.51
C ALA A 92 -9.23 -5.03 -21.58
N GLN A 93 -8.82 -5.72 -20.52
CA GLN A 93 -9.74 -6.28 -19.52
C GLN A 93 -10.57 -5.19 -18.85
N ILE A 94 -9.94 -4.10 -18.40
CA ILE A 94 -10.65 -3.00 -17.73
C ILE A 94 -11.59 -2.28 -18.70
N ARG A 95 -11.10 -1.89 -19.89
CA ARG A 95 -11.91 -1.14 -20.88
C ARG A 95 -13.02 -1.97 -21.49
N GLY A 96 -12.83 -3.28 -21.63
CA GLY A 96 -13.86 -4.18 -22.12
C GLY A 96 -14.97 -4.45 -21.10
N ALA A 97 -14.69 -4.31 -19.80
CA ALA A 97 -15.62 -4.62 -18.73
C ALA A 97 -16.39 -3.40 -18.17
N VAL A 98 -15.90 -2.18 -18.44
CA VAL A 98 -16.49 -0.92 -17.94
C VAL A 98 -16.88 -0.03 -19.12
N ASP A 99 -18.18 0.05 -19.39
CA ASP A 99 -18.74 0.98 -20.37
C ASP A 99 -19.00 2.35 -19.72
N LEU A 100 -18.09 3.30 -19.97
CA LEU A 100 -18.18 4.65 -19.42
C LEU A 100 -19.43 5.42 -19.87
N SER A 101 -20.11 5.03 -20.96
CA SER A 101 -21.33 5.71 -21.41
C SER A 101 -22.51 5.50 -20.46
N GLN A 102 -22.48 4.43 -19.66
CA GLN A 102 -23.51 4.11 -18.66
C GLN A 102 -23.38 4.94 -17.38
N TYR A 103 -22.25 5.61 -17.19
CA TYR A 103 -21.94 6.40 -15.99
C TYR A 103 -21.83 7.87 -16.36
N ARG A 104 -22.87 8.66 -16.05
CA ARG A 104 -22.82 10.10 -16.23
C ARG A 104 -21.73 10.68 -15.33
N ARG A 105 -20.68 11.25 -15.93
CA ARG A 105 -19.75 12.13 -15.22
C ARG A 105 -20.47 13.42 -14.89
N THR A 106 -20.89 13.58 -13.64
CA THR A 106 -21.34 14.87 -13.13
C THR A 106 -20.14 15.81 -13.02
N GLY A 107 -20.35 17.13 -13.03
CA GLY A 107 -19.27 18.10 -12.82
C GLY A 107 -18.52 17.97 -11.47
N SER A 108 -18.96 17.05 -10.60
CA SER A 108 -18.42 16.72 -9.28
C SER A 108 -17.38 15.58 -9.28
N GLY A 109 -17.14 14.88 -10.39
CA GLY A 109 -16.15 13.79 -10.48
C GLY A 109 -16.76 12.45 -10.87
N SER A 110 -16.06 11.37 -10.54
CA SER A 110 -16.48 9.98 -10.71
C SER A 110 -17.58 9.62 -9.71
N SER A 111 -18.56 8.82 -10.11
CA SER A 111 -19.65 8.39 -9.21
C SER A 111 -19.26 7.15 -8.40
N ARG A 112 -19.91 6.95 -7.25
CA ARG A 112 -19.71 5.77 -6.40
C ARG A 112 -20.02 4.47 -7.14
N GLU A 113 -21.03 4.47 -8.00
CA GLU A 113 -21.43 3.33 -8.81
C GLU A 113 -20.34 2.95 -9.82
N LEU A 114 -19.68 3.95 -10.41
CA LEU A 114 -18.56 3.73 -11.32
C LEU A 114 -17.35 3.14 -10.57
N VAL A 115 -16.99 3.72 -9.42
CA VAL A 115 -15.89 3.21 -8.57
C VAL A 115 -16.17 1.77 -8.11
N LYS A 116 -17.40 1.49 -7.66
CA LYS A 116 -17.84 0.15 -7.27
C LYS A 116 -17.80 -0.82 -8.46
N LYS A 117 -18.19 -0.39 -9.65
CA LYS A 117 -18.09 -1.22 -10.87
C LYS A 117 -16.63 -1.60 -11.17
N VAL A 118 -15.69 -0.66 -11.09
CA VAL A 118 -14.27 -0.95 -11.29
C VAL A 118 -13.76 -1.92 -10.22
N SER A 119 -14.12 -1.73 -8.95
CA SER A 119 -13.83 -2.66 -7.86
C SER A 119 -14.39 -4.07 -8.14
N ASP A 120 -15.61 -4.18 -8.66
CA ASP A 120 -16.19 -5.47 -9.03
C ASP A 120 -15.46 -6.15 -10.19
N VAL A 121 -14.94 -5.39 -11.15
CA VAL A 121 -14.12 -5.96 -12.24
C VAL A 121 -12.84 -6.57 -11.67
N ILE A 122 -12.12 -5.85 -10.81
CA ILE A 122 -10.90 -6.38 -10.17
C ILE A 122 -11.23 -7.60 -9.32
N TRP A 123 -12.22 -7.49 -8.43
CA TRP A 123 -12.61 -8.55 -7.51
C TRP A 123 -13.00 -9.85 -8.23
N ASN A 124 -13.85 -9.76 -9.25
CA ASN A 124 -14.32 -10.93 -10.00
C ASN A 124 -13.21 -11.56 -10.87
N SER A 125 -12.09 -10.87 -11.04
CA SER A 125 -10.92 -11.37 -11.75
C SER A 125 -9.99 -12.18 -10.85
N LEU A 126 -10.20 -12.15 -9.52
CA LEU A 126 -9.41 -12.90 -8.55
C LEU A 126 -9.83 -14.38 -8.51
N SER A 127 -8.86 -15.24 -8.25
CA SER A 127 -9.10 -16.65 -7.94
C SER A 127 -10.02 -16.80 -6.73
N ARG A 128 -11.00 -17.70 -6.81
CA ARG A 128 -11.98 -17.93 -5.73
C ARG A 128 -11.36 -18.41 -4.41
N SER A 129 -10.20 -19.06 -4.48
CA SER A 129 -9.50 -19.59 -3.30
C SER A 129 -8.00 -19.48 -3.48
N TYR A 130 -7.35 -18.74 -2.59
CA TYR A 130 -5.91 -18.69 -2.40
C TYR A 130 -5.60 -18.13 -1.00
N PHE A 131 -4.38 -18.35 -0.52
CA PHE A 131 -3.90 -17.77 0.73
C PHE A 131 -3.71 -16.27 0.56
N LYS A 132 -4.59 -15.48 1.19
CA LYS A 132 -4.60 -14.00 1.08
C LYS A 132 -3.37 -13.34 1.72
N ASP A 133 -2.73 -14.02 2.68
CA ASP A 133 -1.53 -13.55 3.38
C ASP A 133 -0.23 -14.06 2.71
N ARG A 134 -0.32 -14.63 1.50
CA ARG A 134 0.86 -15.11 0.78
C ARG A 134 1.70 -13.92 0.32
N ALA A 135 3.01 -13.96 0.51
CA ALA A 135 3.91 -12.94 -0.04
C ALA A 135 3.87 -12.90 -1.58
N HIS A 136 4.28 -11.76 -2.14
CA HIS A 136 4.49 -11.56 -3.59
C HIS A 136 3.23 -11.61 -4.45
N ILE A 137 2.10 -11.16 -3.88
CA ILE A 137 0.84 -11.03 -4.61
C ILE A 137 0.27 -9.60 -4.57
N GLN A 138 1.08 -8.58 -4.34
CA GLN A 138 0.65 -7.18 -4.21
C GLN A 138 0.59 -6.42 -5.56
N SER A 139 1.20 -6.96 -6.63
CA SER A 139 1.40 -6.25 -7.90
C SER A 139 0.38 -6.65 -8.98
N LEU A 140 0.18 -5.78 -9.97
CA LEU A 140 -0.60 -6.10 -11.16
C LEU A 140 -0.01 -7.26 -11.97
N PHE A 141 1.30 -7.52 -11.84
CA PHE A 141 1.91 -8.70 -12.43
C PHE A 141 1.30 -9.97 -11.84
N SER A 142 1.12 -10.05 -10.52
CA SER A 142 0.46 -11.17 -9.85
C SER A 142 -1.02 -11.29 -10.24
N LEU A 143 -1.71 -10.17 -10.39
CA LEU A 143 -3.09 -10.16 -10.90
C LEU A 143 -3.19 -10.80 -12.30
N ILE A 144 -2.37 -10.33 -13.25
CA ILE A 144 -2.48 -10.74 -14.66
C ILE A 144 -1.95 -12.16 -14.90
N THR A 145 -0.89 -12.56 -14.20
CA THR A 145 -0.26 -13.88 -14.39
C THR A 145 -0.87 -14.95 -13.49
N GLY A 146 -1.30 -14.58 -12.28
CA GLY A 146 -1.72 -15.51 -11.23
C GLY A 146 -3.14 -15.32 -10.73
N THR A 147 -3.85 -14.26 -11.12
CA THR A 147 -5.21 -13.89 -10.62
C THR A 147 -5.28 -13.80 -9.09
N LYS A 148 -4.22 -13.30 -8.45
CA LYS A 148 -4.11 -13.21 -6.99
C LYS A 148 -3.69 -11.81 -6.59
N LEU A 149 -4.38 -11.26 -5.60
CA LEU A 149 -4.01 -10.03 -4.94
C LEU A 149 -4.14 -10.15 -3.41
N ASP A 150 -3.26 -9.50 -2.66
CA ASP A 150 -3.51 -9.24 -1.23
C ASP A 150 -4.48 -8.06 -1.07
N SER A 151 -4.85 -7.72 0.18
CA SER A 151 -5.87 -6.70 0.44
C SER A 151 -5.51 -5.34 -0.15
N SER A 152 -4.31 -4.84 0.13
CA SER A 152 -3.84 -3.54 -0.36
C SER A 152 -3.56 -3.56 -1.87
N GLY A 153 -3.09 -4.69 -2.42
CA GLY A 153 -2.94 -4.90 -3.86
C GLY A 153 -4.25 -4.77 -4.62
N VAL A 154 -5.38 -5.22 -4.06
CA VAL A 154 -6.72 -4.98 -4.65
C VAL A 154 -7.04 -3.50 -4.71
N ALA A 155 -6.85 -2.75 -3.62
CA ALA A 155 -7.11 -1.32 -3.60
C ALA A 155 -6.24 -0.57 -4.61
N PHE A 156 -4.95 -0.88 -4.67
CA PHE A 156 -4.03 -0.35 -5.67
C PHE A 156 -4.47 -0.68 -7.10
N ALA A 157 -4.89 -1.92 -7.36
CA ALA A 157 -5.35 -2.35 -8.68
C ALA A 157 -6.61 -1.62 -9.14
N VAL A 158 -7.52 -1.27 -8.21
CA VAL A 158 -8.68 -0.44 -8.51
C VAL A 158 -8.27 0.97 -8.91
N VAL A 159 -7.33 1.60 -8.22
CA VAL A 159 -6.81 2.93 -8.58
C VAL A 159 -6.12 2.91 -9.95
N ALA A 160 -5.29 1.90 -10.23
CA ALA A 160 -4.67 1.74 -11.54
C ALA A 160 -5.71 1.51 -12.66
N ALA A 161 -6.77 0.74 -12.40
CA ALA A 161 -7.86 0.55 -13.36
C ALA A 161 -8.66 1.84 -13.60
N CYS A 162 -8.90 2.63 -12.56
CA CYS A 162 -9.50 3.97 -12.68
C CYS A 162 -8.64 4.90 -13.53
N GLN A 163 -7.30 4.90 -13.35
CA GLN A 163 -6.37 5.65 -14.18
C GLN A 163 -6.46 5.24 -15.66
N VAL A 164 -6.52 3.93 -15.96
CA VAL A 164 -6.68 3.40 -17.33
C VAL A 164 -7.94 3.90 -18.04
N LEU A 165 -9.00 4.15 -17.26
CA LEU A 165 -10.29 4.71 -17.71
C LEU A 165 -10.30 6.24 -17.75
N GLY A 166 -9.22 6.91 -17.34
CA GLY A 166 -9.13 8.38 -17.30
C GLY A 166 -9.88 9.03 -16.12
N LEU A 167 -10.06 8.28 -15.03
CA LEU A 167 -10.70 8.74 -13.79
C LEU A 167 -9.63 9.32 -12.86
N LYS A 168 -9.25 10.57 -13.12
CA LYS A 168 -8.14 11.25 -12.42
C LYS A 168 -8.43 11.64 -10.98
N ASP A 169 -9.70 11.61 -10.59
CA ASP A 169 -10.16 12.01 -9.26
C ASP A 169 -10.16 10.86 -8.26
N VAL A 170 -9.89 9.62 -8.70
CA VAL A 170 -9.86 8.44 -7.81
C VAL A 170 -8.42 8.20 -7.34
N HIS A 171 -8.21 8.23 -6.02
CA HIS A 171 -6.91 8.05 -5.39
C HIS A 171 -6.94 6.97 -4.31
N LEU A 172 -5.76 6.41 -4.03
CA LEU A 172 -5.57 5.43 -2.96
C LEU A 172 -5.58 6.15 -1.60
N ALA A 173 -6.28 5.58 -0.62
CA ALA A 173 -6.17 5.94 0.78
C ALA A 173 -5.71 4.72 1.58
N LEU A 174 -4.86 4.98 2.57
CA LEU A 174 -4.18 3.96 3.37
C LEU A 174 -4.31 4.31 4.85
N SER A 175 -4.65 3.30 5.67
CA SER A 175 -4.33 3.27 7.10
C SER A 175 -3.15 2.32 7.33
N GLU A 176 -2.87 2.02 8.61
CA GLU A 176 -1.81 1.10 9.00
C GLU A 176 -2.06 -0.34 8.53
N ASP A 177 -3.32 -0.76 8.47
CA ASP A 177 -3.73 -2.14 8.23
C ASP A 177 -4.81 -2.29 7.15
N HIS A 178 -5.23 -1.17 6.52
CA HIS A 178 -6.30 -1.16 5.54
C HIS A 178 -6.04 -0.21 4.37
N ALA A 179 -6.71 -0.47 3.25
CA ALA A 179 -6.63 0.35 2.06
C ALA A 179 -8.01 0.50 1.41
N TRP A 180 -8.35 1.73 1.03
CA TRP A 180 -9.60 2.05 0.33
C TRP A 180 -9.35 3.11 -0.74
N VAL A 181 -10.40 3.61 -1.40
CA VAL A 181 -10.25 4.71 -2.36
C VAL A 181 -11.00 5.95 -1.91
N ILE A 182 -10.42 7.10 -2.23
CA ILE A 182 -11.08 8.41 -2.16
C ILE A 182 -11.33 8.91 -3.57
N PHE A 183 -12.44 9.62 -3.77
CA PHE A 183 -12.82 10.14 -5.08
C PHE A 183 -13.66 11.42 -4.96
N SER A 184 -14.10 11.97 -6.10
CA SER A 184 -14.71 13.31 -6.26
C SER A 184 -13.68 14.45 -6.35
N LYS A 185 -14.14 15.63 -6.79
CA LYS A 185 -13.31 16.82 -7.05
C LYS A 185 -12.38 17.22 -5.89
N ASN A 186 -12.76 16.93 -4.65
CA ASN A 186 -12.01 17.30 -3.45
C ASN A 186 -11.56 16.08 -2.62
N GLY A 187 -11.79 14.85 -3.09
CA GLY A 187 -11.50 13.63 -2.31
C GLY A 187 -12.43 13.43 -1.11
N GLU A 188 -13.61 14.05 -1.11
CA GLU A 188 -14.58 14.01 0.00
C GLU A 188 -15.32 12.67 0.11
N GLU A 189 -15.41 11.92 -0.99
CA GLU A 189 -16.09 10.63 -1.04
C GLU A 189 -15.10 9.50 -0.81
N THR A 190 -15.46 8.54 0.02
CA THR A 190 -14.65 7.34 0.30
C THR A 190 -15.40 6.07 -0.10
N ALA A 191 -14.72 5.05 -0.61
CA ALA A 191 -15.33 3.76 -0.88
C ALA A 191 -14.40 2.61 -0.50
N GLU A 192 -14.95 1.66 0.25
CA GLU A 192 -14.35 0.35 0.43
C GLU A 192 -14.22 -0.36 -0.92
N VAL A 193 -13.06 -0.94 -1.21
CA VAL A 193 -12.82 -1.64 -2.49
C VAL A 193 -12.20 -3.02 -2.34
N THR A 194 -11.78 -3.36 -1.13
CA THR A 194 -11.13 -4.62 -0.77
C THR A 194 -11.73 -5.19 0.53
N TRP A 195 -11.22 -6.32 0.99
CA TRP A 195 -11.55 -6.87 2.30
C TRP A 195 -10.60 -6.33 3.38
N HIS A 196 -11.08 -6.26 4.62
CA HIS A 196 -10.25 -6.00 5.81
C HIS A 196 -10.29 -7.22 6.75
N GLY A 197 -9.12 -7.64 7.25
CA GLY A 197 -8.99 -8.76 8.18
C GLY A 197 -9.47 -10.12 7.64
N LYS A 198 -9.93 -10.98 8.56
CA LYS A 198 -10.38 -12.37 8.29
C LYS A 198 -11.91 -12.51 8.14
N GLY A 199 -12.64 -11.39 8.16
CA GLY A 199 -14.10 -11.38 8.01
C GLY A 199 -14.54 -11.69 6.58
N ASN A 200 -15.71 -12.31 6.44
CA ASN A 200 -16.34 -12.62 5.15
C ASN A 200 -17.35 -11.55 4.68
N GLU A 201 -17.46 -10.42 5.39
CA GLU A 201 -18.38 -9.34 5.01
C GLU A 201 -17.83 -8.55 3.82
N ASP A 202 -18.53 -8.59 2.68
CA ASP A 202 -18.24 -7.73 1.54
C ASP A 202 -18.76 -6.31 1.83
N ARG A 203 -17.86 -5.43 2.28
CA ARG A 203 -18.16 -4.02 2.53
C ARG A 203 -17.92 -3.12 1.32
N ARG A 204 -17.56 -3.67 0.16
CA ARG A 204 -17.16 -2.86 -1.01
C ARG A 204 -18.28 -1.92 -1.45
N GLY A 205 -17.91 -0.69 -1.76
CA GLY A 205 -18.81 0.40 -2.15
C GLY A 205 -19.38 1.19 -0.98
N GLN A 206 -19.26 0.71 0.26
CA GLN A 206 -19.66 1.45 1.45
C GLN A 206 -18.67 2.58 1.72
N THR A 207 -19.15 3.66 2.34
CA THR A 207 -18.31 4.76 2.81
C THR A 207 -17.43 4.29 3.95
N VAL A 208 -16.15 4.62 3.89
CA VAL A 208 -15.27 4.56 5.06
C VAL A 208 -15.53 5.82 5.87
N THR A 209 -16.41 5.73 6.87
CA THR A 209 -16.48 6.73 7.93
C THR A 209 -15.19 6.62 8.73
N ALA A 210 -14.21 7.48 8.45
CA ALA A 210 -13.06 7.63 9.31
C ALA A 210 -13.56 7.98 10.72
N GLY A 211 -13.43 7.04 11.65
CA GLY A 211 -13.13 7.28 13.04
C GLY A 211 -14.02 8.18 13.92
N VAL A 212 -15.10 8.85 13.48
CA VAL A 212 -15.86 9.72 14.40
C VAL A 212 -16.55 8.89 15.50
N SER A 213 -17.00 7.68 15.16
CA SER A 213 -17.54 6.72 16.14
C SER A 213 -16.43 6.06 16.96
N GLU A 214 -15.29 5.76 16.33
CA GLU A 214 -14.15 5.08 16.98
C GLU A 214 -13.43 6.00 17.95
N LYS A 215 -13.26 7.29 17.63
CA LYS A 215 -12.65 8.30 18.50
C LYS A 215 -13.45 8.53 19.78
N LYS A 216 -14.79 8.65 19.67
CA LYS A 216 -15.66 8.78 20.86
C LYS A 216 -15.63 7.52 21.72
N LEU A 217 -15.57 6.35 21.10
CA LEU A 217 -15.44 5.07 21.81
C LEU A 217 -14.06 4.92 22.47
N LEU A 218 -12.98 5.30 21.79
CA LEU A 218 -11.62 5.31 22.33
C LEU A 218 -11.51 6.28 23.50
N TRP A 219 -12.10 7.48 23.41
CA TRP A 219 -12.20 8.40 24.54
C TRP A 219 -12.98 7.80 25.72
N LEU A 220 -14.10 7.11 25.46
CA LEU A 220 -14.87 6.44 26.52
C LEU A 220 -14.03 5.36 27.22
N LEU A 221 -13.32 4.52 26.47
CA LEU A 221 -12.44 3.48 27.01
C LEU A 221 -11.24 4.08 27.75
N TYR A 222 -10.69 5.18 27.22
CA TYR A 222 -9.60 5.93 27.84
C TYR A 222 -10.02 6.53 29.18
N ASP A 223 -11.17 7.21 29.23
CA ASP A 223 -11.71 7.84 30.44
C ASP A 223 -12.05 6.80 31.53
N ARG A 224 -12.34 5.55 31.14
CA ARG A 224 -12.59 4.41 32.05
C ARG A 224 -11.31 3.72 32.53
N GLY A 225 -10.14 4.06 31.97
CA GLY A 225 -8.87 3.38 32.22
C GLY A 225 -8.73 2.03 31.51
N ASP A 226 -9.67 1.68 30.63
CA ASP A 226 -9.66 0.40 29.89
C ASP A 226 -8.50 0.35 28.87
N LEU A 227 -7.97 1.51 28.46
CA LEU A 227 -6.81 1.61 27.56
C LEU A 227 -5.46 1.61 28.28
N ASP A 228 -5.40 1.58 29.61
CA ASP A 228 -4.13 1.67 30.38
C ASP A 228 -3.12 0.58 30.00
N ARG A 229 -3.61 -0.57 29.53
CA ARG A 229 -2.79 -1.69 29.04
C ARG A 229 -2.89 -1.87 27.52
N TYR A 230 -3.33 -0.86 26.77
CA TYR A 230 -3.43 -0.96 25.32
C TYR A 230 -2.66 0.18 24.63
N PRO A 231 -1.32 0.08 24.55
CA PRO A 231 -0.46 1.13 24.01
C PRO A 231 -0.84 1.59 22.59
N MET A 232 -1.19 0.65 21.70
CA MET A 232 -1.53 0.98 20.31
C MET A 232 -2.85 1.74 20.21
N ALA A 233 -3.88 1.34 20.96
CA ALA A 233 -5.15 2.06 20.99
C ALA A 233 -4.99 3.49 21.53
N MET A 234 -4.08 3.72 22.49
CA MET A 234 -3.72 5.06 22.93
C MET A 234 -2.98 5.85 21.84
N GLY A 235 -2.07 5.22 21.10
CA GLY A 235 -1.41 5.83 19.94
C GLY A 235 -2.40 6.29 18.86
N THR A 236 -3.35 5.43 18.50
CA THR A 236 -4.44 5.76 17.57
C THR A 236 -5.33 6.89 18.09
N LEU A 237 -5.71 6.87 19.37
CA LEU A 237 -6.49 7.95 19.97
C LEU A 237 -5.74 9.28 19.89
N ALA A 238 -4.44 9.28 20.17
CA ALA A 238 -3.60 10.46 20.10
C ALA A 238 -3.51 11.03 18.68
N ASP A 239 -3.32 10.18 17.66
CA ASP A 239 -3.29 10.63 16.26
C ASP A 239 -4.65 11.20 15.81
N LEU A 240 -5.76 10.59 16.23
CA LEU A 240 -7.11 11.11 15.96
C LEU A 240 -7.36 12.44 16.71
N GLU A 241 -6.79 12.62 17.90
CA GLU A 241 -6.85 13.86 18.67
C GLU A 241 -5.99 14.97 18.04
N ASP A 242 -4.86 14.61 17.45
CA ASP A 242 -3.96 15.51 16.73
C ASP A 242 -4.62 16.11 15.47
N GLN A 243 -5.39 15.29 14.76
CA GLN A 243 -6.08 15.70 13.53
C GLN A 243 -7.30 16.59 13.80
N GLU A 244 -8.13 16.22 14.78
CA GLU A 244 -9.38 16.94 15.09
C GLU A 244 -9.59 17.14 16.60
N PRO A 245 -8.90 18.08 17.24
CA PRO A 245 -8.94 18.24 18.70
C PRO A 245 -10.36 18.47 19.25
N ILE A 246 -10.70 17.77 20.34
CA ILE A 246 -11.91 17.98 21.13
C ILE A 246 -11.55 18.95 22.26
N PRO A 247 -12.29 20.06 22.44
CA PRO A 247 -12.06 20.97 23.57
C PRO A 247 -12.08 20.23 24.91
N ASP A 248 -11.19 20.65 25.82
CA ASP A 248 -11.05 20.12 27.20
C ASP A 248 -10.60 18.65 27.31
N LYS A 249 -10.22 18.01 26.20
CA LYS A 249 -9.58 16.69 26.20
C LYS A 249 -8.06 16.78 26.34
N GLU A 250 -7.47 15.69 26.80
CA GLU A 250 -6.03 15.60 27.02
C GLU A 250 -5.25 15.72 25.70
N SER A 251 -4.08 16.36 25.73
CA SER A 251 -3.34 16.64 24.51
C SER A 251 -2.76 15.38 23.86
N PRO A 252 -2.65 15.34 22.52
CA PRO A 252 -2.09 14.19 21.79
C PRO A 252 -0.72 13.74 22.33
N LEU A 253 0.16 14.70 22.65
CA LEU A 253 1.47 14.44 23.23
C LEU A 253 1.38 13.64 24.54
N GLN A 254 0.49 14.03 25.44
CA GLN A 254 0.33 13.33 26.73
C GLN A 254 -0.20 11.91 26.53
N ILE A 255 -1.12 11.71 25.58
CA ILE A 255 -1.66 10.39 25.25
C ILE A 255 -0.56 9.50 24.64
N HIS A 256 0.28 10.01 23.73
CA HIS A 256 1.44 9.28 23.20
C HIS A 256 2.45 8.90 24.30
N LEU A 257 2.74 9.81 25.23
CA LEU A 257 3.64 9.52 26.36
C LEU A 257 3.06 8.42 27.27
N LYS A 258 1.74 8.41 27.49
CA LYS A 258 1.04 7.33 28.21
C LYS A 258 1.05 6.01 27.45
N ALA A 259 0.96 6.04 26.12
CA ALA A 259 1.14 4.85 25.28
C ALA A 259 2.52 4.21 25.50
N VAL A 260 3.58 5.02 25.47
CA VAL A 260 4.95 4.57 25.77
C VAL A 260 5.06 4.04 27.20
N GLY A 261 4.54 4.78 28.19
CA GLY A 261 4.54 4.35 29.58
C GLY A 261 3.80 3.04 29.82
N SER A 262 2.71 2.78 29.09
CA SER A 262 1.96 1.52 29.14
C SER A 262 2.81 0.35 28.63
N ALA A 263 3.51 0.53 27.50
CA ALA A 263 4.44 -0.48 26.97
C ALA A 263 5.57 -0.80 27.95
N GLN A 264 6.17 0.22 28.54
CA GLN A 264 7.23 0.06 29.54
C GLN A 264 6.72 -0.69 30.79
N LYS A 265 5.54 -0.32 31.28
CA LYS A 265 5.00 -0.82 32.55
C LYS A 265 4.42 -2.22 32.47
N PHE A 266 3.72 -2.54 31.38
CA PHE A 266 2.94 -3.77 31.27
C PHE A 266 3.51 -4.80 30.28
N TYR A 267 4.44 -4.39 29.41
CA TYR A 267 4.95 -5.20 28.30
C TYR A 267 6.48 -5.23 28.23
N ASN A 268 7.16 -5.02 29.37
CA ASN A 268 8.63 -5.02 29.47
C ASN A 268 9.33 -4.13 28.44
N ASN A 269 8.64 -3.10 27.95
CA ASN A 269 9.13 -2.23 26.89
C ASN A 269 9.42 -2.92 25.55
N GLU A 270 8.78 -4.04 25.22
CA GLU A 270 9.01 -4.78 23.97
C GLU A 270 8.16 -4.29 22.78
N HIS A 271 7.39 -3.20 22.96
CA HIS A 271 6.55 -2.65 21.91
C HIS A 271 7.21 -1.44 21.24
N ILE A 272 7.42 -1.54 19.92
CA ILE A 272 8.07 -0.51 19.11
C ILE A 272 7.10 0.61 18.73
N TYR A 273 5.85 0.27 18.40
CA TYR A 273 4.87 1.22 17.86
C TYR A 273 4.58 2.45 18.73
N PRO A 274 4.50 2.37 20.07
CA PRO A 274 4.31 3.57 20.90
C PRO A 274 5.37 4.66 20.67
N TYR A 275 6.63 4.25 20.47
CA TYR A 275 7.73 5.17 20.14
C TYR A 275 7.62 5.69 18.70
N MET A 276 7.16 4.85 17.76
CA MET A 276 6.94 5.27 16.38
C MET A 276 5.81 6.30 16.25
N TYR A 277 4.71 6.13 17.00
CA TYR A 277 3.63 7.10 17.09
C TYR A 277 4.13 8.44 17.65
N LEU A 278 4.87 8.41 18.77
CA LEU A 278 5.41 9.61 19.39
C LEU A 278 6.42 10.33 18.48
N ALA A 279 7.29 9.58 17.79
CA ALA A 279 8.20 10.13 16.79
C ALA A 279 7.46 10.80 15.63
N GLY A 280 6.39 10.16 15.14
CA GLY A 280 5.50 10.70 14.11
C GLY A 280 4.86 12.02 14.53
N PHE A 281 4.36 12.10 15.77
CA PHE A 281 3.83 13.33 16.35
C PHE A 281 4.85 14.47 16.34
N HIS A 282 6.04 14.26 16.92
CA HIS A 282 7.10 15.28 16.96
C HIS A 282 7.53 15.73 15.55
N TYR A 283 7.64 14.79 14.60
CA TYR A 283 8.02 15.08 13.22
C TYR A 283 6.99 15.98 12.51
N ARG A 284 5.68 15.67 12.65
CA ARG A 284 4.59 16.50 12.09
C ARG A 284 4.61 17.92 12.66
N HIS A 285 4.99 18.08 13.93
CA HIS A 285 5.10 19.35 14.62
C HIS A 285 6.45 20.06 14.47
N ARG A 286 7.30 19.60 13.55
CA ARG A 286 8.63 20.16 13.26
C ARG A 286 9.62 20.11 14.43
N ASP A 287 9.37 19.27 15.42
CA ASP A 287 10.32 18.98 16.50
C ASP A 287 11.24 17.83 16.09
N VAL A 288 12.17 18.15 15.18
CA VAL A 288 13.07 17.15 14.57
C VAL A 288 13.97 16.50 15.63
N ARG A 289 14.33 17.22 16.70
CA ARG A 289 15.19 16.70 17.76
C ARG A 289 14.49 15.58 18.53
N GLU A 290 13.27 15.83 19.00
CA GLU A 290 12.53 14.81 19.75
C GLU A 290 12.08 13.65 18.84
N ALA A 291 11.77 13.92 17.57
CA ALA A 291 11.49 12.85 16.60
C ALA A 291 12.68 11.88 16.44
N LEU A 292 13.89 12.42 16.26
CA LEU A 292 15.12 11.61 16.18
C LEU A 292 15.38 10.82 17.45
N LYS A 293 15.10 11.41 18.61
CA LYS A 293 15.23 10.73 19.90
C LYS A 293 14.25 9.56 20.02
N CYS A 294 12.97 9.75 19.69
CA CYS A 294 11.98 8.67 19.74
C CYS A 294 12.28 7.56 18.73
N TRP A 295 12.79 7.88 17.53
CA TRP A 295 13.27 6.84 16.59
C TRP A 295 14.49 6.09 17.13
N SER A 296 15.40 6.77 17.83
CA SER A 296 16.53 6.12 18.51
C SER A 296 16.04 5.16 19.60
N GLU A 297 15.04 5.55 20.38
CA GLU A 297 14.45 4.69 21.42
C GLU A 297 13.73 3.47 20.81
N ALA A 298 12.99 3.67 19.70
CA ALA A 298 12.38 2.58 18.94
C ALA A 298 13.41 1.56 18.44
N ALA A 299 14.56 2.04 17.92
CA ALA A 299 15.65 1.20 17.46
C ALA A 299 16.31 0.41 18.60
N GLN A 300 16.43 1.03 19.79
CA GLN A 300 16.96 0.36 20.97
C GLN A 300 16.05 -0.79 21.43
N VAL A 301 14.73 -0.57 21.47
CA VAL A 301 13.76 -1.63 21.77
C VAL A 301 13.91 -2.80 20.79
N MET A 302 14.04 -2.51 19.49
CA MET A 302 14.23 -3.53 18.46
C MET A 302 15.53 -4.32 18.66
N GLN A 303 16.63 -3.65 19.00
CA GLN A 303 17.92 -4.28 19.27
C GLN A 303 17.88 -5.20 20.51
N ASP A 304 17.22 -4.75 21.57
CA ASP A 304 17.11 -5.50 22.81
C ASP A 304 16.24 -6.76 22.62
N SER A 305 15.16 -6.67 21.82
CA SER A 305 14.36 -7.84 21.42
C SER A 305 15.16 -8.89 20.63
N ASP A 306 16.04 -8.46 19.73
CA ASP A 306 16.84 -9.34 18.86
C ASP A 306 18.06 -9.98 19.59
N SER A 307 18.46 -9.39 20.71
CA SER A 307 19.53 -9.91 21.58
C SER A 307 19.04 -10.92 22.64
N GLY A 308 17.73 -11.00 22.87
CA GLY A 308 17.09 -12.02 23.71
C GLY A 308 17.18 -13.44 23.11
N ASP A 309 17.02 -13.56 21.79
CA ASP A 309 17.05 -14.85 21.08
C ASP A 309 18.46 -15.45 20.97
N ARG A 310 19.52 -14.63 21.10
CA ARG A 310 20.92 -15.06 21.06
C ARG A 310 21.45 -15.66 22.37
N LYS A 311 20.67 -15.69 23.44
CA LYS A 311 21.06 -16.28 24.74
C LYS A 311 20.54 -17.71 24.97
N LEU A 312 19.88 -18.32 24.00
CA LEU A 312 19.31 -19.67 24.08
C LEU A 312 19.98 -20.71 23.17
N THR A 313 21.20 -20.46 22.71
CA THR A 313 22.10 -21.46 22.08
C THR A 313 23.41 -21.55 22.83
#